data_AF-A0A7S3L8H6-F1
#
_entry.id   AF-A0A7S3L8H6-F1
#
_cell.length_a   1.000
_cell.length_b   1.000
_cell.length_c   1.000
_cell.angle_alpha   90.00
_cell.angle_beta   90.00
_cell.angle_gamma   90.00
#
_symmetry.space_group_name_H-M   'P 1'
#
loop_
_entity.id
_entity.type
_entity.pdbx_description
1 polymer ?
#
loop_
_entity_poly.entity_id
_entity_poly.type
_entity_poly.pdbx_seq_one_letter_code
_entity_poly.pdbx_strand_id
1 'polypeptide(L)'
;MKNLLTFLFALLAVSSVQAFMGAPVVSARAKTQAPSNGAGSMVMRARVCDLLGKKPNRQARVVTFSHRRIKKVQEVNLQWKRFFSEDLNRNVRLRLSTKGIKTVNKMGGIDAAAKKFEVDLNKF
;
A
#
# COMPACT_ATOMS: atom_id res chain seq x y z
N MET A 1 -6.18 -8.07 -80.49
CA MET A 1 -6.22 -8.90 -79.27
C MET A 1 -4.82 -9.35 -78.80
N LYS A 2 -3.84 -8.44 -78.69
CA LYS A 2 -2.47 -8.78 -78.23
C LYS A 2 -2.04 -8.01 -76.98
N ASN A 3 -2.83 -7.03 -76.56
CA ASN A 3 -2.46 -6.11 -75.49
C ASN A 3 -3.14 -6.45 -74.14
N LEU A 4 -4.10 -7.39 -74.12
CA LEU A 4 -4.77 -7.84 -72.89
C LEU A 4 -3.95 -8.93 -72.17
N LEU A 5 -3.23 -9.75 -72.92
CA LEU A 5 -2.40 -10.84 -72.40
C LEU A 5 -1.07 -10.33 -71.80
N THR A 6 -0.55 -9.21 -72.32
CA THR A 6 0.66 -8.55 -71.80
C THR A 6 0.42 -7.85 -70.45
N PHE A 7 -0.79 -7.35 -70.18
CA PHE A 7 -1.13 -6.80 -68.86
C PHE A 7 -1.39 -7.88 -67.81
N LEU A 8 -1.89 -9.06 -68.22
CA LEU A 8 -2.11 -10.19 -67.29
C LEU A 8 -0.79 -10.79 -66.79
N PHE A 9 0.26 -10.81 -67.63
CA PHE A 9 1.59 -11.29 -67.25
C PHE A 9 2.36 -10.32 -66.34
N ALA A 10 2.09 -9.01 -66.43
CA ALA A 10 2.67 -7.99 -65.56
C ALA A 10 2.08 -8.01 -64.13
N LEU A 11 0.84 -8.48 -63.96
CA LEU A 11 0.20 -8.61 -62.64
C LEU A 11 0.63 -9.85 -61.86
N LEU A 12 1.15 -10.88 -62.53
CA LEU A 12 1.67 -12.10 -61.87
C LEU A 12 3.15 -11.99 -61.45
N ALA A 13 3.89 -10.99 -61.94
CA ALA A 13 5.31 -10.80 -61.62
C ALA A 13 5.58 -9.89 -60.39
N VAL A 14 4.54 -9.38 -59.72
CA VAL A 14 4.67 -8.48 -58.55
C VAL A 14 4.33 -9.18 -57.22
N SER A 15 3.89 -10.44 -57.23
CA SER A 15 3.39 -11.12 -56.01
C SER A 15 4.39 -12.04 -55.28
N SER A 16 5.67 -12.11 -55.67
CA SER A 16 6.61 -13.12 -55.13
C SER A 16 7.85 -12.60 -54.40
N VAL A 17 7.83 -11.39 -53.83
CA VAL A 17 8.88 -10.96 -52.90
C VAL A 17 8.25 -10.21 -51.71
N GLN A 18 7.92 -10.95 -50.65
CA GLN A 18 8.31 -10.64 -49.26
C GLN A 18 7.81 -11.72 -48.27
N ALA A 19 8.02 -13.01 -48.59
CA ALA A 19 7.84 -14.07 -47.61
C ALA A 19 9.09 -14.14 -46.69
N PHE A 20 9.36 -13.10 -45.90
CA PHE A 20 10.23 -13.15 -44.70
C PHE A 20 10.15 -11.83 -43.91
N MET A 21 8.97 -11.22 -43.81
CA MET A 21 8.74 -10.30 -42.70
C MET A 21 8.36 -11.16 -41.50
N GLY A 22 9.38 -11.55 -40.74
CA GLY A 22 9.18 -12.07 -39.40
C GLY A 22 8.23 -11.13 -38.70
N ALA A 23 7.05 -11.64 -38.32
CA ALA A 23 6.14 -10.90 -37.48
C ALA A 23 6.98 -10.40 -36.30
N PRO A 24 7.05 -9.08 -36.04
CA PRO A 24 7.63 -8.66 -34.81
C PRO A 24 6.71 -9.26 -33.75
N VAL A 25 7.20 -10.27 -33.04
CA VAL A 25 6.66 -10.64 -31.74
C VAL A 25 6.98 -9.46 -30.83
N VAL A 26 6.32 -8.32 -31.08
CA VAL A 26 5.94 -7.42 -30.02
C VAL A 26 4.88 -8.21 -29.28
N SER A 27 5.38 -9.14 -28.46
CA SER A 27 4.71 -9.52 -27.25
C SER A 27 4.51 -8.19 -26.53
N ALA A 28 3.36 -7.57 -26.76
CA ALA A 28 2.80 -6.61 -25.85
C ALA A 28 2.54 -7.41 -24.59
N ARG A 29 3.62 -7.65 -23.83
CA ARG A 29 3.52 -7.99 -22.43
C ARG A 29 2.82 -6.78 -21.86
N ALA A 30 1.50 -6.89 -21.74
CA ALA A 30 0.74 -6.02 -20.88
C ALA A 30 1.59 -5.92 -19.63
N LYS A 31 2.05 -4.71 -19.31
CA LYS A 31 2.46 -4.44 -17.95
C LYS A 31 1.16 -4.62 -17.17
N THR A 32 0.85 -5.85 -16.78
CA THR A 32 0.31 -6.08 -15.45
C THR A 32 1.35 -5.42 -14.56
N GLN A 33 1.11 -4.15 -14.29
CA GLN A 33 1.60 -3.52 -13.08
C GLN A 33 1.00 -4.41 -12.01
N ALA A 34 1.75 -5.44 -11.62
CA ALA A 34 1.56 -6.06 -10.33
C ALA A 34 1.44 -4.87 -9.38
N PRO A 35 0.43 -4.82 -8.50
CA PRO A 35 0.45 -3.80 -7.47
C PRO A 35 1.82 -3.95 -6.84
N SER A 36 2.64 -2.93 -6.98
CA SER A 36 3.87 -2.80 -6.23
C SER A 36 3.42 -2.55 -4.81
N ASN A 37 2.84 -3.59 -4.19
CA ASN A 37 2.80 -3.79 -2.77
C ASN A 37 4.27 -3.90 -2.45
N GLY A 38 4.87 -2.71 -2.27
CA GLY A 38 6.29 -2.50 -2.27
C GLY A 38 6.89 -3.58 -1.40
N ALA A 39 7.78 -4.38 -2.00
CA ALA A 39 8.73 -5.17 -1.25
C ALA A 39 9.36 -4.19 -0.27
N GLY A 40 8.81 -4.20 0.95
CA GLY A 40 8.82 -3.02 1.79
C GLY A 40 10.26 -2.72 2.12
N SER A 41 10.69 -1.49 1.85
CA SER A 41 11.76 -0.90 2.65
C SER A 41 11.49 -1.31 4.10
N MET A 42 12.43 -1.96 4.78
CA MET A 42 12.32 -2.30 6.20
C MET A 42 12.30 -0.99 7.02
N VAL A 43 11.28 -0.16 6.82
CA VAL A 43 11.05 1.08 7.53
C VAL A 43 10.37 0.66 8.81
N MET A 44 11.19 0.60 9.86
CA MET A 44 10.70 0.38 11.20
C MET A 44 9.67 1.46 11.55
N ARG A 45 8.41 1.05 11.63
CA ARG A 45 7.29 1.94 11.97
C ARG A 45 7.44 2.46 13.40
N ALA A 46 7.61 3.77 13.55
CA ALA A 46 7.71 4.45 14.85
C ALA A 46 6.60 4.00 15.82
N ARG A 47 6.94 3.80 17.11
CA ARG A 47 6.00 3.34 18.17
C ARG A 47 4.95 4.40 18.51
N VAL A 48 4.01 4.62 17.61
CA VAL A 48 2.89 5.56 17.73
C VAL A 48 1.58 4.78 17.68
N CYS A 49 0.60 5.23 18.47
CA CYS A 49 -0.77 4.71 18.44
C CYS A 49 -1.49 5.22 17.19
N ASP A 50 -2.10 4.32 16.42
CA ASP A 50 -2.65 4.64 15.09
C ASP A 50 -3.83 5.60 15.15
N LEU A 51 -4.71 5.39 16.14
CA LEU A 51 -5.93 6.16 16.32
C LEU A 51 -5.71 7.50 17.05
N LEU A 52 -4.90 7.49 18.11
CA LEU A 52 -4.75 8.64 19.02
C LEU A 52 -3.46 9.43 18.83
N GLY A 53 -2.55 8.97 17.96
CA GLY A 53 -1.25 9.61 17.77
C GLY A 53 -0.33 9.60 18.99
N LYS A 54 -0.61 8.82 20.05
CA LYS A 54 0.21 8.79 21.28
C LYS A 54 1.64 8.36 20.98
N LYS A 55 2.61 9.17 21.41
CA LYS A 55 4.05 8.97 21.20
C LYS A 55 4.75 8.60 22.51
N PRO A 56 5.92 7.92 22.45
CA PRO A 56 6.70 7.62 23.63
C PRO A 56 7.29 8.90 24.22
N ASN A 57 7.31 9.01 25.55
CA ASN A 57 7.91 10.15 26.24
C ASN A 57 9.43 9.95 26.35
N ARG A 58 10.19 10.69 25.53
CA ARG A 58 11.66 10.66 25.51
C ARG A 58 12.33 11.62 26.51
N GLN A 59 11.56 12.51 27.13
CA GLN A 59 12.10 13.47 28.09
C GLN A 59 12.21 12.90 29.51
N ALA A 60 11.59 11.75 29.75
CA ALA A 60 11.56 11.06 31.03
C ALA A 60 12.97 10.74 31.55
N ARG A 61 13.08 10.68 32.88
CA ARG A 61 14.32 10.38 33.59
C ARG A 61 14.06 9.36 34.69
N VAL A 62 15.06 8.54 34.98
CA VAL A 62 15.18 7.82 36.25
C VAL A 62 16.04 8.70 37.15
N VAL A 63 15.54 8.97 38.36
CA VAL A 63 16.27 9.72 39.38
C VAL A 63 16.67 8.72 40.46
N THR A 64 17.97 8.62 40.73
CA THR A 64 18.48 7.78 41.83
C THR A 64 18.29 8.48 43.18
N PHE A 65 18.49 7.74 44.27
CA PHE A 65 18.49 8.31 45.63
C PHE A 65 19.46 9.51 45.78
N SER A 66 20.64 9.43 45.18
CA SER A 66 21.65 10.50 45.13
C SER A 66 21.35 11.63 44.11
N HIS A 67 20.12 11.72 43.60
CA HIS A 67 19.68 12.70 42.61
C HIS A 67 20.43 12.65 41.25
N ARG A 68 21.08 11.52 40.92
CA ARG A 68 21.63 11.31 39.58
C ARG A 68 20.49 11.11 38.58
N ARG A 69 20.50 11.87 37.49
CA ARG A 69 19.44 11.90 36.48
C ARG A 69 19.86 11.15 35.22
N ILE A 70 19.24 10.00 34.97
CA ILE A 70 19.52 9.14 33.80
C ILE A 70 18.35 9.24 32.82
N LYS A 71 18.63 9.48 31.54
CA LYS A 71 17.59 9.54 30.49
C LYS A 71 16.97 8.17 30.27
N LYS A 72 15.64 8.09 30.22
CA LYS A 72 14.91 6.89 29.79
C LYS A 72 13.78 7.26 28.85
N VAL A 73 13.38 6.33 27.99
CA VAL A 73 12.18 6.48 27.17
C VAL A 73 11.04 5.71 27.85
N GLN A 74 9.92 6.40 28.10
CA GLN A 74 8.68 5.74 28.52
C GLN A 74 7.89 5.38 27.27
N GLU A 75 7.79 4.08 27.01
CA GLU A 75 7.10 3.56 25.83
C GLU A 75 5.57 3.60 26.00
N VAL A 76 4.87 3.67 24.87
CA VAL A 76 3.41 3.54 24.86
C VAL A 76 3.05 2.06 24.92
N ASN A 77 2.09 1.69 25.77
CA ASN A 77 1.53 0.34 25.83
C ASN A 77 0.68 0.06 24.58
N LEU A 78 1.35 -0.30 23.49
CA LEU A 78 0.79 -0.58 22.16
C LEU A 78 0.49 -2.07 22.01
N GLN A 79 -0.69 -2.37 21.49
CA GLN A 79 -1.18 -3.72 21.27
C GLN A 79 -1.76 -3.83 19.86
N TRP A 80 -1.56 -4.98 19.22
CA TRP A 80 -2.21 -5.29 17.95
C TRP A 80 -3.63 -5.77 18.22
N LYS A 81 -4.61 -5.11 17.62
CA LYS A 81 -6.02 -5.50 17.76
C LYS A 81 -6.75 -5.33 16.43
N ARG A 82 -7.70 -6.22 16.18
CA ARG A 82 -8.60 -6.17 15.03
C ARG A 82 -9.94 -5.60 15.49
N PHE A 83 -10.46 -4.65 14.72
CA PHE A 83 -11.81 -4.11 14.91
C PHE A 83 -12.57 -4.25 13.58
N PHE A 84 -13.86 -4.53 13.68
CA PHE A 84 -14.75 -4.50 12.53
C PHE A 84 -15.15 -3.05 12.24
N SER A 85 -15.06 -2.63 10.98
CA SER A 85 -15.52 -1.34 10.48
C SER A 85 -16.76 -1.58 9.64
N GLU A 86 -17.85 -0.89 9.98
CA GLU A 86 -19.12 -0.94 9.27
C GLU A 86 -19.01 -0.18 7.95
N ASP A 87 -18.35 0.98 7.96
CA ASP A 87 -18.16 1.84 6.78
C ASP A 87 -17.37 1.12 5.67
N LEU A 88 -16.35 0.32 6.02
CA LEU A 88 -15.52 -0.43 5.07
C LEU A 88 -15.95 -1.90 4.90
N ASN A 89 -16.95 -2.35 5.66
CA ASN A 89 -17.40 -3.74 5.76
C ASN A 89 -16.24 -4.77 5.90
N ARG A 90 -15.22 -4.44 6.68
CA ARG A 90 -14.03 -5.30 6.86
C ARG A 90 -13.41 -5.15 8.24
N ASN A 91 -12.63 -6.16 8.60
CA ASN A 91 -11.79 -6.12 9.80
C ASN A 91 -10.51 -5.33 9.53
N VAL A 92 -10.29 -4.25 10.29
CA VAL A 92 -9.08 -3.43 10.22
C VAL A 92 -8.14 -3.82 11.37
N ARG A 93 -6.87 -4.08 11.06
CA ARG A 93 -5.84 -4.43 12.06
C ARG A 93 -5.03 -3.18 12.41
N LEU A 94 -5.17 -2.71 13.64
CA LEU A 94 -4.50 -1.49 14.12
C LEU A 94 -3.55 -1.80 15.27
N ARG A 95 -2.50 -0.98 15.40
CA ARG A 95 -1.64 -0.96 16.57
C ARG A 95 -2.09 0.17 17.49
N LEU A 96 -2.91 -0.18 18.48
CA LEU A 96 -3.54 0.78 19.38
C LEU A 96 -2.90 0.78 20.77
N SER A 97 -2.92 1.94 21.42
CA SER A 97 -2.66 2.01 22.86
C SER A 97 -3.84 1.44 23.64
N THR A 98 -3.61 0.98 24.87
CA THR A 98 -4.72 0.54 25.77
C THR A 98 -5.78 1.62 25.98
N LYS A 99 -5.38 2.89 26.01
CA LYS A 99 -6.32 4.01 26.04
C LYS A 99 -7.08 4.17 24.72
N GLY A 100 -6.45 3.89 23.58
CA GLY A 100 -7.11 3.84 22.27
C GLY A 100 -8.19 2.77 22.24
N ILE A 101 -7.89 1.56 22.71
CA ILE A 101 -8.87 0.47 22.84
C ILE A 101 -10.05 0.90 23.72
N LYS A 102 -9.77 1.52 24.88
CA LYS A 102 -10.83 2.06 25.75
C LYS A 102 -11.69 3.11 25.05
N THR A 103 -11.08 3.98 24.24
CA THR A 103 -11.81 5.01 23.49
C THR A 103 -12.73 4.40 22.43
N VAL A 104 -12.25 3.40 21.69
CA VAL A 104 -13.07 2.67 20.71
C VAL A 104 -14.28 2.04 21.40
N ASN A 105 -14.07 1.33 22.51
CA ASN A 105 -15.14 0.72 23.28
C ASN A 105 -16.14 1.75 23.83
N LYS A 106 -15.67 2.93 24.25
CA LYS A 106 -16.54 4.01 24.75
C LYS A 106 -17.40 4.62 23.64
N MET A 107 -16.90 4.67 22.41
CA MET A 107 -17.61 5.26 21.27
C MET A 107 -18.50 4.26 20.53
N GLY A 108 -18.46 2.98 20.91
CA GLY A 108 -19.28 1.93 20.31
C GLY A 108 -18.75 1.37 18.99
N GLY A 109 -17.64 1.90 18.45
CA GLY A 109 -17.10 1.42 17.18
C GLY A 109 -15.79 2.10 16.79
N ILE A 110 -15.07 1.49 15.84
CA ILE A 110 -13.82 2.06 15.32
C ILE A 110 -14.09 3.26 14.41
N ASP A 111 -15.20 3.25 13.66
CA ASP A 111 -15.54 4.29 12.68
C ASP A 111 -15.88 5.61 13.37
N ALA A 112 -16.66 5.56 14.45
CA ALA A 112 -16.96 6.73 15.27
C ALA A 112 -15.68 7.35 15.87
N ALA A 113 -14.75 6.50 16.32
CA ALA A 113 -13.47 6.98 16.83
C ALA A 113 -12.59 7.56 15.73
N ALA A 114 -12.52 6.92 14.56
CA ALA A 114 -11.76 7.38 13.41
C ALA A 114 -12.25 8.74 12.92
N LYS A 115 -13.57 8.95 12.84
CA LYS A 115 -14.20 10.24 12.50
C LYS A 115 -13.79 11.34 13.49
N LYS A 116 -13.74 11.05 14.79
CA LYS A 116 -13.36 12.02 15.82
C LYS A 116 -11.88 12.44 15.75
N PHE A 117 -10.99 11.52 15.43
CA PHE A 117 -9.54 11.78 15.38
C PHE A 117 -9.05 12.04 13.95
N GLU A 118 -9.97 12.15 12.98
CA GLU A 118 -9.69 12.41 11.57
C GLU A 118 -8.65 11.42 10.99
N VAL A 119 -8.83 10.13 11.30
CA VAL A 119 -7.94 9.05 10.86
C VAL A 119 -8.59 8.28 9.72
N ASP A 120 -7.89 8.17 8.59
CA ASP A 120 -8.33 7.34 7.47
C ASP A 120 -8.02 5.85 7.71
N LEU A 121 -9.08 5.03 7.72
CA LEU A 121 -9.01 3.59 7.96
C LEU A 121 -8.60 2.78 6.72
N ASN A 122 -8.67 3.36 5.51
CA ASN A 122 -8.29 2.67 4.27
C ASN A 122 -6.79 2.36 4.19
N LYS A 123 -5.98 3.11 4.94
CA LYS A 123 -4.52 2.94 5.01
C LYS A 123 -4.09 1.64 5.71
N PHE A 124 -4.98 1.00 6.47
CA PHE A 124 -4.66 -0.10 7.39
C PHE A 124 -5.22 -1.46 6.96
#